data_AF-A0A1X4I0U3-F1
#
_entry.id   AF-A0A1X4I0U3-F1
#
_cell.length_a   1.000
_cell.length_b   1.000
_cell.length_c   1.000
_cell.angle_alpha   90.00
_cell.angle_beta   90.00
_cell.angle_gamma   90.00
#
_symmetry.space_group_name_H-M   'P 1'
#
loop_
_entity.id
_entity.type
_entity.pdbx_description
1 polymer ?
#
loop_
_entity_poly.entity_id
_entity_poly.type
_entity_poly.pdbx_seq_one_letter_code
_entity_poly.pdbx_strand_id
1 'polypeptide(L)'
;LLDHWTLGARESAALARLLADAEGLRPVGGVTDRLGRPGQAYVYDVGSGIRHMLILDPSTGAVLGLEQTFTTDQPEYGVRAGDVMQYSAWLR
;
A
#
# COMPACT_ATOMS: atom_id res chain seq x y z
N LEU A 1 12.10 -3.50 0.66
CA LEU A 1 12.24 -4.32 -0.57
C LEU A 1 12.13 -3.45 -1.82
N LEU A 2 11.11 -2.59 -1.94
CA LEU A 2 10.92 -1.71 -3.11
C LEU A 2 11.91 -0.54 -3.21
N ASP A 3 12.49 -0.07 -2.10
CA ASP A 3 13.55 0.95 -2.13
C ASP A 3 14.91 0.41 -2.59
N HIS A 4 15.03 -0.92 -2.73
CA HIS A 4 16.27 -1.59 -3.14
C HIS A 4 16.12 -2.40 -4.43
N TRP A 5 14.89 -2.63 -4.91
CA TRP A 5 14.66 -3.55 -6.02
C TRP A 5 13.52 -3.12 -6.94
N THR A 6 13.87 -2.91 -8.22
CA THR A 6 12.91 -2.66 -9.30
C THR A 6 12.34 -4.00 -9.77
N LEU A 7 11.12 -4.31 -9.36
CA LEU A 7 10.41 -5.51 -9.80
C LEU A 7 10.02 -5.40 -11.28
N GLY A 8 10.43 -6.38 -12.09
CA GLY A 8 9.97 -6.56 -13.47
C GLY A 8 8.58 -7.19 -13.52
N ALA A 9 8.10 -7.48 -14.74
CA ALA A 9 6.75 -8.04 -14.94
C ALA A 9 6.56 -9.40 -14.25
N ARG A 10 7.59 -10.26 -14.28
CA ARG A 10 7.55 -11.59 -13.66
C ARG A 10 7.45 -11.48 -12.13
N GLU A 11 8.28 -10.63 -11.54
CA GLU A 11 8.33 -10.42 -10.11
C GLU A 11 7.05 -9.74 -9.61
N SER A 12 6.51 -8.79 -10.38
CA SER A 12 5.23 -8.15 -10.08
C SER A 12 4.07 -9.16 -10.09
N ALA A 13 4.04 -10.08 -11.07
CA ALA A 13 3.05 -11.15 -11.09
C ALA A 13 3.22 -12.16 -9.92
N ALA A 14 4.45 -12.43 -9.51
CA ALA A 14 4.71 -13.27 -8.34
C ALA A 14 4.24 -12.59 -7.04
N LEU A 15 4.51 -11.29 -6.90
CA LEU A 15 4.02 -10.49 -5.79
C LEU A 15 2.49 -10.48 -5.75
N ALA A 16 1.82 -10.26 -6.89
CA ALA A 16 0.36 -10.26 -6.95
C ALA A 16 -0.25 -11.60 -6.46
N ARG A 17 0.36 -12.73 -6.80
CA ARG A 17 -0.06 -14.05 -6.29
C ARG A 17 0.18 -14.20 -4.79
N LEU A 18 1.35 -13.81 -4.30
CA LEU A 18 1.65 -13.82 -2.86
C LEU A 18 0.65 -12.97 -2.06
N LEU A 19 0.26 -11.82 -2.62
CA LEU A 19 -0.73 -10.93 -2.02
C LEU A 19 -2.14 -11.55 -2.05
N ALA A 20 -2.51 -12.26 -3.12
CA ALA A 20 -3.80 -12.93 -3.23
C ALA A 20 -3.98 -14.04 -2.18
N ASP A 21 -2.89 -14.72 -1.81
CA ASP A 21 -2.90 -15.78 -0.80
C ASP A 21 -2.67 -15.25 0.64
N ALA A 22 -2.40 -13.96 0.80
CA ALA A 22 -2.08 -13.37 2.10
C ALA A 22 -3.34 -13.17 2.95
N GLU A 23 -3.44 -13.91 4.05
CA GLU A 23 -4.52 -13.75 5.03
C GLU A 23 -4.50 -12.32 5.62
N GLY A 24 -5.67 -11.69 5.67
CA GLY A 24 -5.84 -10.33 6.20
C GLY A 24 -5.58 -9.20 5.19
N LEU A 25 -5.04 -9.49 4.00
CA LEU A 25 -4.98 -8.51 2.92
C LEU A 25 -6.35 -8.36 2.28
N ARG A 26 -6.88 -7.13 2.23
CA ARG A 26 -8.22 -6.86 1.72
C ARG A 26 -8.17 -5.87 0.57
N PRO A 27 -8.81 -6.16 -0.59
CA PRO A 27 -8.96 -5.16 -1.63
C PRO A 27 -9.89 -4.03 -1.14
N VAL A 28 -9.53 -2.78 -1.41
CA VAL A 28 -10.37 -1.61 -1.08
C VAL A 28 -10.84 -0.83 -2.31
N GLY A 29 -10.54 -1.34 -3.50
CA GLY A 29 -11.02 -0.80 -4.78
C GLY A 29 -10.02 0.13 -5.47
N GLY A 30 -10.51 0.77 -6.55
CA GLY A 30 -9.73 1.72 -7.33
C GLY A 30 -9.48 3.03 -6.58
N VAL A 31 -8.26 3.54 -6.67
CA VAL A 31 -7.82 4.80 -6.06
C VAL A 31 -7.02 5.61 -7.07
N THR A 32 -6.84 6.90 -6.78
CA THR A 32 -5.83 7.75 -7.42
C THR A 32 -4.69 7.94 -6.43
N ASP A 33 -3.47 7.56 -6.81
CA ASP A 33 -2.31 7.73 -5.94
C ASP A 33 -1.88 9.21 -5.80
N ARG A 34 -0.91 9.50 -4.93
CA ARG A 34 -0.44 10.89 -4.72
C ARG A 34 0.26 11.52 -5.91
N LEU A 35 0.62 10.74 -6.93
CA LEU A 35 1.17 11.24 -8.19
C LEU A 35 0.08 11.39 -9.27
N GLY A 36 -1.20 11.20 -8.93
CA GLY A 36 -2.33 11.38 -9.85
C GLY A 36 -2.60 10.18 -10.75
N ARG A 37 -2.03 9.01 -10.45
CA ARG A 37 -2.14 7.80 -11.29
C ARG A 37 -3.28 6.90 -10.79
N PRO A 38 -4.05 6.26 -11.69
CA PRO A 38 -5.04 5.28 -11.29
C PRO A 38 -4.36 4.02 -10.76
N GLY A 39 -4.88 3.46 -9.67
CA GLY A 39 -4.34 2.28 -9.01
C GLY A 39 -5.43 1.40 -8.40
N GLN A 40 -5.11 0.13 -8.18
CA GLN A 40 -5.90 -0.79 -7.36
C GLN A 40 -5.26 -0.87 -5.97
N ALA A 41 -6.02 -0.55 -4.93
CA ALA A 41 -5.53 -0.55 -3.56
C ALA A 41 -5.92 -1.81 -2.79
N TYR A 42 -5.01 -2.21 -1.90
CA TYR A 42 -5.14 -3.30 -0.94
C TYR A 42 -4.67 -2.81 0.42
N VAL A 43 -5.35 -3.24 1.49
CA VAL A 43 -4.99 -2.85 2.86
C VAL A 43 -4.70 -4.07 3.72
N TYR A 44 -3.76 -3.89 4.64
CA TYR A 44 -3.41 -4.85 5.66
C TYR A 44 -3.29 -4.11 7.00
N ASP A 45 -4.03 -4.56 8.00
CA ASP A 45 -4.03 -3.96 9.34
C ASP A 45 -2.98 -4.67 10.20
N VAL A 46 -2.00 -3.94 10.71
CA VAL A 46 -0.91 -4.47 11.53
C VAL A 46 -1.12 -4.09 12.98
N GLY A 47 -1.48 -5.07 13.81
CA GLY A 47 -1.64 -4.88 15.25
C GLY A 47 -2.60 -3.73 15.60
N SER A 48 -2.34 -3.05 16.71
CA SER A 48 -3.32 -2.18 17.39
C SER A 48 -3.31 -0.71 16.95
N GLY A 49 -3.09 -0.39 15.68
CA GLY A 49 -3.21 1.02 15.28
C GLY A 49 -2.61 1.46 13.95
N ILE A 50 -2.08 0.54 13.13
CA ILE A 50 -1.45 0.90 11.86
C ILE A 50 -2.08 0.10 10.72
N ARG A 51 -2.39 0.81 9.63
CA ARG A 51 -2.80 0.21 8.36
C ARG A 51 -1.73 0.44 7.32
N HIS A 52 -1.29 -0.63 6.66
CA HIS A 52 -0.55 -0.54 5.40
C HIS A 52 -1.54 -0.53 4.24
N MET A 53 -1.34 0.36 3.28
CA MET A 53 -2.02 0.35 1.99
C MET A 53 -0.99 0.20 0.87
N LEU A 54 -1.19 -0.81 0.03
CA LEU A 54 -0.42 -1.04 -1.19
C LEU A 54 -1.26 -0.66 -2.40
N ILE A 55 -0.69 0.16 -3.30
CA ILE A 55 -1.33 0.57 -4.55
C ILE A 55 -0.57 -0.08 -5.71
N LEU A 56 -1.28 -0.87 -6.52
CA LEU A 56 -0.75 -1.50 -7.72
C LEU A 56 -1.34 -0.85 -8.98
N ASP A 57 -0.54 -0.77 -10.03
CA ASP A 57 -1.02 -0.47 -11.37
C ASP A 57 -1.93 -1.62 -11.84
N PRO A 58 -3.20 -1.36 -12.19
CA PRO A 58 -4.15 -2.42 -12.52
C PRO A 58 -3.84 -3.13 -13.85
N SER A 59 -3.06 -2.51 -14.73
CA SER A 59 -2.72 -3.06 -16.05
C SER A 59 -1.44 -3.90 -16.02
N THR A 60 -0.46 -3.52 -15.19
CA THR A 60 0.88 -4.13 -15.16
C THR A 60 1.19 -4.88 -13.87
N GLY A 61 0.44 -4.62 -12.79
CA GLY A 61 0.74 -5.12 -11.44
C GLY A 61 1.95 -4.45 -10.79
N ALA A 62 2.50 -3.40 -11.41
CA ALA A 62 3.61 -2.64 -10.86
C ALA A 62 3.20 -1.96 -9.55
N VAL A 63 4.10 -1.94 -8.55
CA VAL A 63 3.84 -1.18 -7.33
C VAL A 63 3.97 0.31 -7.61
N LEU A 64 2.88 1.05 -7.36
CA LEU A 64 2.80 2.51 -7.53
C LEU A 64 3.08 3.25 -6.22
N GLY A 65 2.54 2.74 -5.11
CA GLY A 65 2.67 3.40 -3.80
C GLY A 65 2.46 2.48 -2.61
N LEU A 66 3.04 2.87 -1.47
CA LEU A 66 2.85 2.25 -0.17
C LEU A 66 2.57 3.36 0.84
N GLU A 67 1.48 3.23 1.59
CA GLU A 67 1.07 4.17 2.63
C GLU A 67 0.98 3.46 3.98
N GLN A 68 1.35 4.16 5.05
CA GLN A 68 1.08 3.79 6.43
C GLN A 68 0.20 4.85 7.07
N THR A 69 -0.93 4.43 7.62
CA THR A 69 -1.93 5.31 8.23
C THR A 69 -2.24 4.85 9.64
N PHE A 70 -2.41 5.80 10.57
CA PHE A 70 -2.92 5.49 11.90
C PHE A 70 -4.40 5.10 11.83
N THR A 71 -4.81 4.01 12.48
CA THR A 71 -6.21 3.56 12.53
C THR A 71 -6.91 3.92 13.83
N THR A 72 -6.16 4.41 14.82
CA THR A 72 -6.64 4.87 16.12
C THR A 72 -5.94 6.18 16.50
N ASP A 73 -6.56 6.97 17.36
CA ASP A 73 -5.91 8.15 17.94
C ASP A 73 -4.72 7.72 18.82
N GLN A 74 -3.62 8.48 18.77
CA GLN A 74 -2.48 8.32 19.68
C GLN A 74 -2.14 9.70 20.29
N PRO A 75 -2.85 10.09 21.37
CA PRO A 75 -2.72 11.41 21.98
C PRO A 75 -1.30 11.74 22.43
N GLU A 76 -0.52 10.74 22.84
CA GLU A 76 0.88 10.86 23.24
C GLU A 76 1.78 11.41 22.11
N TYR A 77 1.39 11.22 20.85
CA TYR A 77 2.09 11.73 19.67
C TYR A 77 1.31 12.84 18.95
N GLY A 78 0.14 13.22 19.46
CA GLY A 78 -0.71 14.26 18.88
C GLY A 78 -1.32 13.88 17.51
N VAL A 79 -1.41 12.59 17.19
CA VAL A 79 -1.96 12.08 15.92
C VAL A 79 -3.36 11.51 16.09
N ARG A 80 -4.16 11.62 15.04
CA ARG A 80 -5.55 11.13 14.96
C ARG A 80 -5.65 9.94 14.03
N ALA A 81 -6.70 9.13 14.21
CA ALA A 81 -7.07 8.12 13.23
C ALA A 81 -7.26 8.76 11.84
N GLY A 82 -6.61 8.18 10.83
CA GLY A 82 -6.57 8.69 9.47
C GLY A 82 -5.32 9.52 9.13
N ASP A 83 -4.53 9.93 10.12
CA ASP A 83 -3.27 10.63 9.85
C ASP A 83 -2.26 9.68 9.18
N VAL A 84 -1.56 10.20 8.17
CA VAL A 84 -0.58 9.42 7.41
C VAL A 84 0.79 9.51 8.08
N MET A 85 1.32 8.36 8.46
CA MET A 85 2.63 8.22 9.08
C MET A 85 3.75 8.24 8.03
N GLN A 86 3.56 7.50 6.93
CA GLN A 86 4.56 7.39 5.87
C GLN A 86 3.87 7.17 4.53
N TYR A 87 4.45 7.73 3.46
CA TYR A 87 4.07 7.43 2.09
C TYR A 87 5.29 7.35 1.20
N SER A 88 5.38 6.26 0.43
CA SER A 88 6.36 6.08 -0.64
C SER A 88 5.63 5.97 -1.98
N ALA A 89 6.14 6.66 -2.99
CA ALA A 89 5.71 6.50 -4.38
C ALA A 89 6.92 6.32 -5.29
N TRP A 90 6.77 5.44 -6.27
CA TRP A 90 7.80 5.17 -7.27
C TRP A 90 7.40 5.75 -8.62
N LEU A 91 8.27 6.56 -9.20
CA LEU A 91 8.17 6.98 -10.59
C LEU A 91 8.51 5.77 -11.47
N ARG A 92 7.57 5.37 -12.31
CA ARG A 92 7.72 4.30 -13.31
C ARG A 92 7.19 4.80 -14.63
#